data_AF-A0A7V1SKT0-F1
#
_entry.id   AF-A0A7V1SKT0-F1
#
_cell.length_a   1.000
_cell.length_b   1.000
_cell.length_c   1.000
_cell.angle_alpha   90.00
_cell.angle_beta   90.00
_cell.angle_gamma   90.00
#
_symmetry.space_group_name_H-M   'P 1'
#
loop_
_entity.id
_entity.type
_entity.pdbx_description
1 polymer ?
#
loop_
_entity_poly.entity_id
_entity_poly.type
_entity_poly.pdbx_seq_one_letter_code
_entity_poly.pdbx_strand_id
1 'polypeptide(L)'
;MQEMYEMKHILPLKKILWPTDFSEPADRALEAAVRLCSMFSAELIVIHVISPVNVAPPAPGVGAGGLRYPRLMDDMLAMAENSLQEWRQNRIPAEIKSTYRALIGNPGDQIVQTARNES
;
A
#
# COMPACT_ATOMS: atom_id res chain seq x y z
N MET A 1 -16.85 -33.29 12.05
CA MET A 1 -15.51 -33.95 12.00
C MET A 1 -14.95 -33.98 10.58
N GLN A 2 -15.78 -34.08 9.54
CA GLN A 2 -15.39 -34.03 8.12
C GLN A 2 -14.97 -32.63 7.63
N GLU A 3 -15.67 -31.57 8.07
CA GLU A 3 -15.32 -30.16 7.75
C GLU A 3 -13.93 -29.74 8.26
N MET A 4 -13.47 -30.30 9.39
CA MET A 4 -12.12 -30.05 9.92
C MET A 4 -11.01 -30.68 9.06
N TYR A 5 -11.32 -31.69 8.24
CA TYR A 5 -10.34 -32.39 7.41
C TYR A 5 -10.19 -31.75 6.02
N GLU A 6 -11.26 -31.16 5.47
CA GLU A 6 -11.19 -30.38 4.22
C GLU A 6 -10.45 -29.04 4.38
N MET A 7 -10.48 -28.43 5.57
CA MET A 7 -9.70 -27.22 5.86
C MET A 7 -8.17 -27.43 5.86
N LYS A 8 -7.67 -28.67 5.94
CA LYS A 8 -6.22 -28.97 5.99
C LYS A 8 -5.45 -28.69 4.69
N HIS A 9 -6.14 -28.40 3.59
CA HIS A 9 -5.50 -28.10 2.30
C HIS A 9 -5.50 -26.62 1.89
N ILE A 10 -6.04 -25.72 2.73
CA ILE A 10 -5.82 -24.29 2.53
C ILE A 10 -4.42 -23.96 3.07
N LEU A 11 -3.53 -23.54 2.17
CA LEU A 11 -2.23 -23.00 2.58
C LEU A 11 -2.49 -21.85 3.58
N PRO A 12 -1.90 -21.90 4.79
CA PRO A 12 -2.09 -20.82 5.75
C PRO A 12 -1.49 -19.53 5.18
N LEU A 13 -2.35 -18.56 4.86
CA LEU A 13 -1.93 -17.24 4.39
C LEU A 13 -1.25 -16.54 5.57
N LYS A 14 0.05 -16.29 5.47
CA LYS A 14 0.82 -15.61 6.53
C LYS A 14 0.77 -14.09 6.44
N LYS A 15 0.62 -13.57 5.22
CA LYS A 15 0.65 -12.15 4.90
C LYS A 15 -0.34 -11.84 3.79
N ILE A 16 -0.98 -10.68 3.88
CA ILE A 16 -1.89 -10.14 2.86
C ILE A 16 -1.36 -8.77 2.46
N LEU A 17 -1.06 -8.57 1.17
CA LEU A 17 -0.70 -7.26 0.63
C LEU A 17 -1.96 -6.55 0.14
N TRP A 18 -2.21 -5.33 0.63
CA TRP A 18 -3.26 -4.46 0.16
C TRP A 18 -2.68 -3.13 -0.32
N PRO A 19 -2.64 -2.90 -1.65
CA PRO A 19 -2.28 -1.59 -2.20
C PRO A 19 -3.48 -0.65 -2.20
N THR A 20 -3.22 0.63 -1.95
CA THR A 20 -4.25 1.68 -1.96
C THR A 20 -3.81 2.90 -2.75
N ASP A 21 -4.74 3.47 -3.52
CA ASP A 21 -4.67 4.80 -4.12
C ASP A 21 -5.60 5.80 -3.38
N PHE A 22 -6.06 5.41 -2.19
CA PHE A 22 -7.04 6.12 -1.37
C PHE A 22 -8.44 6.26 -2.00
N SER A 23 -8.74 5.49 -3.04
CA SER A 23 -10.06 5.47 -3.67
C SER A 23 -11.07 4.65 -2.86
N GLU A 24 -12.36 4.92 -3.08
CA GLU A 24 -13.46 4.16 -2.47
C GLU A 24 -13.44 2.65 -2.84
N PRO A 25 -13.11 2.23 -4.09
CA PRO A 25 -12.90 0.80 -4.38
C PRO A 25 -11.75 0.17 -3.59
N ALA A 26 -10.62 0.87 -3.43
CA ALA A 26 -9.51 0.38 -2.62
C ALA A 26 -9.94 0.23 -1.15
N ASP A 27 -10.73 1.17 -0.64
CA ASP A 27 -11.28 1.14 0.70
C ASP A 27 -12.17 -0.08 0.96
N ARG A 28 -13.06 -0.43 0.02
CA ARG A 28 -13.84 -1.68 0.12
C ARG A 28 -12.96 -2.93 0.10
N ALA A 29 -11.86 -2.91 -0.65
CA ALA A 29 -10.91 -4.01 -0.67
C ALA A 29 -10.18 -4.19 0.68
N LEU A 30 -10.01 -3.11 1.47
CA LEU A 30 -9.43 -3.18 2.80
C LEU A 30 -10.27 -4.06 3.73
N GLU A 31 -11.59 -3.93 3.68
CA GLU A 31 -12.48 -4.74 4.53
C GLU A 31 -12.30 -6.25 4.25
N ALA A 32 -12.14 -6.61 2.98
CA ALA A 32 -11.86 -8.00 2.60
C ALA A 32 -10.47 -8.46 3.10
N ALA A 33 -9.45 -7.60 2.97
CA ALA A 33 -8.11 -7.89 3.45
C ALA A 33 -8.07 -8.09 4.98
N VAL A 34 -8.76 -7.23 5.75
CA VAL A 34 -8.86 -7.35 7.22
C VAL A 34 -9.57 -8.65 7.62
N ARG A 35 -10.66 -9.03 6.95
CA ARG A 35 -11.33 -10.32 7.21
C ARG A 35 -10.41 -11.50 6.94
N LEU A 36 -9.66 -11.49 5.84
CA LEU A 36 -8.67 -12.52 5.54
C LEU A 36 -7.58 -12.58 6.61
N CYS A 37 -7.03 -11.44 7.03
CA CYS A 37 -6.05 -11.37 8.10
C CYS A 37 -6.58 -11.97 9.41
N SER A 38 -7.83 -11.66 9.78
CA SER A 38 -8.46 -12.23 10.98
C SER A 38 -8.63 -13.75 10.89
N MET A 39 -9.13 -14.27 9.76
CA MET A 39 -9.35 -15.71 9.58
C MET A 39 -8.06 -16.53 9.58
N PHE A 40 -6.99 -15.99 9.00
CA PHE A 40 -5.72 -16.70 8.85
C PHE A 40 -4.66 -16.31 9.88
N SER A 41 -4.97 -15.38 10.80
CA SER A 41 -3.97 -14.73 11.67
C SER A 41 -2.79 -14.14 10.87
N ALA A 42 -3.10 -13.58 9.69
CA ALA A 42 -2.12 -13.05 8.76
C ALA A 42 -1.76 -11.59 9.08
N GLU A 43 -0.54 -11.20 8.75
CA GLU A 43 -0.13 -9.79 8.78
C GLU A 43 -0.65 -9.03 7.56
N LEU A 44 -1.16 -7.83 7.77
CA LEU A 44 -1.58 -6.92 6.70
C LEU A 44 -0.42 -6.00 6.30
N ILE A 45 -0.03 -6.03 5.04
CA ILE A 45 0.95 -5.10 4.47
C ILE A 45 0.19 -4.08 3.64
N VAL A 46 0.30 -2.81 4.03
CA VAL A 46 -0.36 -1.69 3.35
C VAL A 46 0.68 -0.90 2.57
N ILE A 47 0.43 -0.68 1.28
CA ILE A 47 1.29 0.18 0.45
C ILE A 47 0.50 1.23 -0.30
N HIS A 48 1.08 2.43 -0.41
CA HIS A 48 0.66 3.45 -1.36
C HIS A 48 1.84 3.76 -2.29
N VAL A 49 1.60 3.86 -3.60
CA VAL A 49 2.66 4.13 -4.58
C VAL A 49 2.44 5.47 -5.24
N ILE A 50 3.37 6.38 -5.02
CA ILE A 50 3.42 7.69 -5.64
C ILE A 50 4.10 7.55 -7.00
N SER A 51 3.34 7.82 -8.06
CA SER A 51 3.88 7.83 -9.41
C SER A 51 4.76 9.06 -9.62
N PRO A 52 6.00 8.93 -10.11
CA PRO A 52 6.83 10.07 -10.41
C PRO A 52 6.16 10.93 -11.49
N VAL A 53 6.07 12.23 -11.23
CA VAL A 53 5.50 13.19 -12.19
C VAL A 53 6.48 13.35 -13.35
N ASN A 54 6.11 12.88 -14.54
CA ASN A 54 6.82 13.18 -15.77
C ASN A 54 6.57 14.62 -16.15
N VAL A 55 7.42 15.50 -15.66
CA VAL A 55 7.46 16.88 -16.09
C VAL A 55 8.14 17.00 -17.43
N ALA A 56 7.45 17.63 -18.39
CA ALA A 56 8.07 18.02 -19.63
C ALA A 56 9.29 18.91 -19.32
N PRO A 57 10.39 18.79 -20.08
CA PRO A 57 11.48 19.72 -19.96
C PRO A 57 10.95 21.15 -20.11
N PRO A 58 11.42 22.11 -19.29
CA PRO A 58 10.97 23.49 -19.40
C PRO A 58 11.22 23.99 -20.82
N ALA A 59 10.25 24.71 -21.39
CA ALA A 59 10.42 25.32 -22.69
C ALA A 59 11.66 26.24 -22.67
N PRO A 60 12.43 26.34 -23.78
CA PRO A 60 13.59 27.22 -23.84
C PRO A 60 13.22 28.65 -23.42
N GLY A 61 13.99 29.22 -22.47
CA GLY A 61 13.75 30.59 -21.98
C GLY A 61 12.81 30.70 -20.78
N VAL A 62 12.12 29.62 -20.39
CA VAL A 62 11.44 29.53 -19.10
C VAL A 62 12.47 29.02 -18.10
N GLY A 63 13.01 29.91 -17.25
CA GLY A 63 13.95 29.51 -16.22
C GLY A 63 13.39 28.33 -15.42
N ALA A 64 14.25 27.41 -14.97
CA ALA A 64 13.89 26.25 -14.13
C ALA A 64 13.42 26.67 -12.71
N GLY A 65 12.72 27.80 -12.60
CA GLY A 65 12.20 28.37 -11.38
C GLY A 65 10.76 27.91 -11.16
N GLY A 66 10.60 26.87 -10.34
CA GLY A 66 9.30 26.54 -9.77
C GLY A 66 9.25 25.18 -9.09
N LEU A 67 9.76 24.14 -9.76
CA LEU A 67 9.68 22.76 -9.26
C LEU A 67 11.06 22.25 -8.88
N ARG A 68 11.38 22.33 -7.57
CA ARG A 68 12.49 21.57 -7.00
C ARG A 68 12.02 20.12 -6.82
N TYR A 69 12.10 19.32 -7.89
CA TYR A 69 11.61 17.94 -7.93
C TYR A 69 11.94 17.08 -6.72
N PRO A 70 13.17 17.07 -6.17
CA PRO A 70 13.47 16.26 -5.00
C PRO A 70 12.59 16.63 -3.79
N ARG A 71 12.43 17.93 -3.51
CA ARG A 71 11.62 18.40 -2.36
C ARG A 71 10.14 18.10 -2.54
N LEU A 72 9.61 18.28 -3.76
CA LEU A 72 8.21 17.95 -4.05
C LEU A 72 7.92 16.47 -3.78
N MET A 73 8.82 15.57 -4.20
CA MET A 73 8.63 14.13 -3.99
C MET A 73 8.77 13.74 -2.52
N ASP A 74 9.72 14.35 -1.79
CA ASP A 74 9.88 14.17 -0.35
C ASP A 74 8.61 14.60 0.42
N ASP A 75 8.05 15.76 0.06
CA ASP A 75 6.82 16.29 0.66
C ASP A 75 5.62 15.35 0.36
N MET A 76 5.49 14.87 -0.88
CA MET A 76 4.43 13.92 -1.25
C MET A 76 4.56 12.59 -0.50
N LEU A 77 5.79 12.09 -0.31
CA LEU A 77 6.05 10.88 0.45
C LEU A 77 5.63 11.05 1.92
N ALA A 78 6.04 12.14 2.56
CA ALA A 78 5.67 12.45 3.94
C ALA A 78 4.15 12.60 4.11
N MET A 79 3.48 13.25 3.15
CA MET A 79 2.01 13.35 3.15
C MET A 79 1.34 11.97 3.05
N ALA A 80 1.81 11.12 2.14
CA ALA A 80 1.27 9.77 1.97
C ALA A 80 1.50 8.91 3.23
N GLU A 81 2.66 9.00 3.87
CA GLU A 81 2.94 8.30 5.13
C GLU A 81 1.99 8.74 6.25
N ASN A 82 1.73 10.05 6.39
CA ASN A 82 0.78 10.58 7.36
C ASN A 82 -0.64 10.06 7.09
N SER A 83 -1.10 10.09 5.83
CA SER A 83 -2.42 9.56 5.48
C SER A 83 -2.53 8.06 5.76
N LEU A 84 -1.48 7.28 5.47
CA LEU A 84 -1.43 5.86 5.82
C LEU A 84 -1.48 5.63 7.35
N GLN A 85 -0.80 6.48 8.12
CA GLN A 85 -0.80 6.40 9.58
C GLN A 85 -2.18 6.73 10.18
N GLU A 86 -2.88 7.72 9.65
CA GLU A 86 -4.26 8.01 10.06
C GLU A 86 -5.21 6.86 9.71
N TRP A 87 -5.06 6.28 8.52
CA TRP A 87 -5.85 5.12 8.10
C TRP A 87 -5.61 3.91 8.99
N ARG A 88 -4.35 3.65 9.37
CA ARG A 88 -4.00 2.61 10.33
C ARG A 88 -4.84 2.71 11.60
N GLN A 89 -4.90 3.90 12.19
CA GLN A 89 -5.53 4.11 13.49
C GLN A 89 -7.06 3.99 13.41
N ASN A 90 -7.65 4.40 12.29
CA ASN A 90 -9.10 4.54 12.18
C ASN A 90 -9.79 3.34 11.52
N ARG A 91 -9.09 2.56 10.70
CA ARG A 91 -9.72 1.59 9.77
C ARG A 91 -9.29 0.15 9.98
N ILE A 92 -8.17 -0.08 10.66
CA ILE A 92 -7.63 -1.43 10.86
C ILE A 92 -7.74 -1.78 12.35
N PRO A 93 -8.43 -2.88 12.72
CA PRO A 93 -8.55 -3.30 14.11
C PRO A 93 -7.19 -3.51 14.76
N ALA A 94 -7.05 -3.15 16.04
CA ALA A 94 -5.79 -3.18 16.76
C ALA A 94 -5.18 -4.59 16.89
N GLU A 95 -6.02 -5.62 16.78
CA GLU A 95 -5.63 -7.03 16.83
C GLU A 95 -4.93 -7.49 15.54
N ILE A 96 -5.10 -6.77 14.43
CA ILE A 96 -4.47 -7.10 13.16
C ILE A 96 -3.07 -6.50 13.10
N LYS A 97 -2.05 -7.38 13.14
CA LYS A 97 -0.67 -6.99 12.88
C LYS A 97 -0.58 -6.36 11.49
N SER A 98 -0.03 -5.15 11.41
CA SER A 98 0.01 -4.39 10.16
C SER A 98 1.29 -3.56 10.00
N THR A 99 1.76 -3.46 8.75
CA THR A 99 2.87 -2.60 8.32
C THR A 99 2.42 -1.68 7.19
N TYR A 100 3.02 -0.49 7.10
CA TYR A 100 2.61 0.57 6.18
C TYR A 100 3.84 1.17 5.51
N ARG A 101 3.76 1.38 4.20
CA ARG A 101 4.85 1.98 3.43
C ARG A 101 4.30 2.85 2.31
N ALA A 102 4.78 4.09 2.21
CA ALA A 102 4.67 4.85 0.98
C ALA A 102 5.89 4.55 0.11
N LEU A 103 5.68 4.36 -1.19
CA LEU A 103 6.71 4.01 -2.16
C LEU A 103 6.68 4.99 -3.32
N ILE A 104 7.82 5.19 -3.99
CA ILE A 104 7.90 5.99 -5.21
C ILE A 104 8.22 5.06 -6.37
N GLY A 105 7.45 5.15 -7.46
CA GLY A 105 7.71 4.38 -8.67
C GLY A 105 6.47 4.10 -9.49
N ASN A 106 6.57 3.14 -10.41
CA ASN A 106 5.39 2.62 -11.10
C ASN A 106 4.55 1.77 -10.14
N PRO A 107 3.22 2.03 -10.00
CA PRO A 107 2.37 1.30 -9.07
C PRO A 107 2.38 -0.22 -9.28
N GLY A 108 2.24 -0.68 -10.53
CA GLY A 108 2.22 -2.12 -10.84
C GLY A 108 3.52 -2.81 -10.45
N ASP A 109 4.65 -2.20 -10.81
CA ASP A 109 5.97 -2.76 -10.50
C ASP A 109 6.22 -2.82 -8.99
N GLN A 110 5.91 -1.75 -8.25
CA GLN A 110 6.10 -1.69 -6.80
C GLN A 110 5.20 -2.67 -6.05
N ILE A 111 3.96 -2.88 -6.51
CA ILE A 111 3.05 -3.88 -5.94
C ILE A 111 3.62 -5.28 -6.11
N VAL A 112 4.04 -5.64 -7.34
CA VAL A 112 4.60 -6.97 -7.63
C VAL A 112 5.91 -7.19 -6.88
N GLN A 113 6.78 -6.18 -6.83
CA GLN A 113 8.06 -6.27 -6.13
C GLN A 113 7.86 -6.45 -4.62
N THR A 114 6.93 -5.69 -4.02
CA THR A 114 6.61 -5.84 -2.59
C THR A 114 6.06 -7.22 -2.30
N ALA A 115 5.13 -7.74 -3.11
CA ALA A 115 4.58 -9.08 -2.95
C ALA A 115 5.69 -10.16 -2.97
N ARG A 116 6.68 -10.03 -3.86
CA ARG A 116 7.83 -10.95 -3.93
C ARG A 116 8.77 -10.83 -2.74
N ASN A 117 9.02 -9.62 -2.26
CA ASN A 117 9.93 -9.39 -1.13
C ASN A 117 9.34 -9.85 0.20
N GLU A 118 8.02 -9.87 0.31
CA GLU A 118 7.29 -10.22 1.53
C GLU A 118 6.81 -11.68 1.55
N SER A 119 7.19 -12.49 0.55
CA SER A 119 6.83 -13.92 0.40
C SER A 119 7.30 -14.84 1.54
#